data_AF-A0A835BDC4-F1
#
_entry.id   AF-A0A835BDC4-F1
#
_cell.length_a   1.000
_cell.length_b   1.000
_cell.length_c   1.000
_cell.angle_alpha   90.00
_cell.angle_beta   90.00
_cell.angle_gamma   90.00
#
_symmetry.space_group_name_H-M   'P 1'
#
loop_
_entity.id
_entity.type
_entity.pdbx_description
1 polymer ?
#
loop_
_entity_poly.entity_id
_entity_poly.type
_entity_poly.pdbx_seq_one_letter_code
_entity_poly.pdbx_strand_id
1 'polypeptide(L)'
;MGLPGCPTKCGNLTVPYPFGISANCSLPGFNLTCDCKSRLLLGDGVTGMQVTDIFLQNASLRVISHAIISEPDMQFLSINKTWGLGDVVGAGPISLSYNHNKFIALGCGLQAKLTGIDENNFIAECSLTCWGGDPGNWLPACRPDLAATAECSGNGCCQAPINQYTPTFNAWITDLDHERFHAGLLTNFMVFIAEQGWIERVWCHLFGWNPKDSPIIPPPELLSNVPVMLEWAMNSTLLLYPMWTWAPDTEWTCPENGVESACTSNHNSCINMNSLYRVGYVCRCAIGYDGNPYLVDGCQGFTLSIFCRPKAWMHY
;
A
#
# COMPACT_ATOMS: atom_id res chain seq x y z
N MET A 1 -5.88 -1.26 20.62
CA MET A 1 -5.54 -0.57 21.88
C MET A 1 -4.93 0.78 21.54
N GLY A 2 -5.42 1.86 22.15
CA GLY A 2 -4.90 3.22 21.94
C GLY A 2 -4.45 3.87 23.24
N LEU A 3 -3.93 5.09 23.13
CA LEU A 3 -3.43 5.85 24.27
C LEU A 3 -4.58 6.13 25.28
N PRO A 4 -4.37 6.02 26.61
CA PRO A 4 -5.41 6.27 27.60
C PRO A 4 -6.03 7.67 27.45
N GLY A 5 -7.36 7.76 27.50
CA GLY A 5 -8.09 9.03 27.32
C GLY A 5 -8.28 9.46 25.86
N CYS A 6 -7.75 8.71 24.90
CA CYS A 6 -7.89 9.00 23.48
C CYS A 6 -9.00 8.17 22.81
N PRO A 7 -9.74 8.76 21.84
CA PRO A 7 -10.68 8.01 21.02
C PRO A 7 -9.93 6.99 20.15
N THR A 8 -10.43 5.76 20.13
CA THR A 8 -9.81 4.62 19.44
C THR A 8 -10.67 4.05 18.32
N LYS A 9 -11.76 4.74 17.96
CA LYS A 9 -12.67 4.30 16.90
C LYS A 9 -13.03 5.45 15.97
N CYS A 10 -13.07 5.14 14.68
CA CYS A 10 -13.66 5.97 13.64
C CYS A 10 -14.57 5.07 12.80
N GLY A 11 -15.89 5.22 12.95
CA GLY A 11 -16.85 4.28 12.39
C GLY A 11 -16.61 2.85 12.89
N ASN A 12 -16.42 1.92 11.95
CA ASN A 12 -16.16 0.52 12.25
C ASN A 12 -14.67 0.18 12.44
N LEU A 13 -13.77 1.14 12.20
CA LEU A 13 -12.33 0.92 12.31
C LEU A 13 -11.83 1.23 13.70
N THR A 14 -10.96 0.35 14.19
CA THR A 14 -10.17 0.61 15.40
C THR A 14 -8.90 1.33 15.02
N VAL A 15 -8.61 2.44 15.69
CA VAL A 15 -7.40 3.25 15.52
C VAL A 15 -6.45 2.91 16.68
N PRO A 16 -5.44 2.05 16.46
CA PRO A 16 -4.45 1.76 17.49
C PRO A 16 -3.37 2.84 17.54
N TYR A 17 -2.80 3.07 18.72
CA TYR A 17 -1.55 3.83 18.83
C TYR A 17 -0.45 3.09 18.03
N PRO A 18 0.43 3.75 17.25
CA PRO A 18 0.83 5.16 17.31
C PRO A 18 -0.09 6.15 16.59
N PHE A 19 -1.14 5.66 15.92
CA PHE A 19 -2.12 6.52 15.27
C PHE A 19 -3.09 7.13 16.28
N GLY A 20 -3.62 8.30 15.92
CA GLY A 20 -4.63 9.01 16.70
C GLY A 20 -5.44 9.95 15.83
N ILE A 21 -6.68 10.22 16.25
CA ILE A 21 -7.66 11.07 15.53
C ILE A 21 -7.99 12.37 16.26
N SER A 22 -7.34 12.61 17.39
CA SER A 22 -7.52 13.80 18.21
C SER A 22 -6.16 14.35 18.63
N ALA A 23 -6.15 15.63 19.02
CA ALA A 23 -4.93 16.30 19.47
C ALA A 23 -4.23 15.49 20.58
N ASN A 24 -2.90 15.37 20.48
CA ASN A 24 -2.03 14.68 21.44
C ASN A 24 -2.31 13.17 21.63
N CYS A 25 -3.02 12.54 20.69
CA CYS A 25 -3.34 11.11 20.74
C CYS A 25 -2.57 10.24 19.74
N SER A 26 -1.61 10.84 19.03
CA SER A 26 -0.76 10.16 18.04
C SER A 26 0.70 10.53 18.25
N LEU A 27 1.61 9.69 17.74
CA LEU A 27 2.98 10.13 17.50
C LEU A 27 3.03 11.17 16.36
N PRO A 28 4.08 12.02 16.30
CA PRO A 28 4.30 12.90 15.16
C PRO A 28 4.29 12.12 13.84
N GLY A 29 3.53 12.61 12.85
CA GLY A 29 3.38 11.95 11.55
C GLY A 29 2.37 10.79 11.50
N PHE A 30 1.72 10.44 12.62
CA PHE A 30 0.68 9.39 12.71
C PHE A 30 -0.73 9.94 12.97
N ASN A 31 -0.93 11.24 12.76
CA ASN A 31 -2.23 11.86 12.91
C ASN A 31 -3.14 11.45 11.75
N LEU A 32 -4.37 11.05 12.07
CA LEU A 32 -5.41 10.67 11.10
C LEU A 32 -6.63 11.57 11.31
N THR A 33 -7.41 11.75 10.25
CA THR A 33 -8.65 12.51 10.32
C THR A 33 -9.83 11.56 10.28
N CYS A 34 -10.74 11.67 11.26
CA CYS A 34 -12.03 10.99 11.21
C CYS A 34 -13.09 11.99 10.73
N ASP A 35 -13.65 11.79 9.53
CA ASP A 35 -14.61 12.73 8.96
C ASP A 35 -16.04 12.54 9.53
N CYS A 36 -16.95 13.47 9.20
CA CYS A 36 -18.34 13.41 9.64
C CYS A 36 -19.11 12.21 9.09
N LYS A 37 -18.61 11.54 8.05
CA LYS A 37 -19.17 10.30 7.48
C LYS A 37 -18.56 9.05 8.13
N SER A 38 -17.83 9.22 9.23
CA SER A 38 -17.12 8.14 9.93
C SER A 38 -16.09 7.41 9.06
N ARG A 39 -15.49 8.11 8.09
CA ARG A 39 -14.37 7.60 7.30
C ARG A 39 -13.07 8.05 7.94
N LEU A 40 -12.13 7.11 8.05
CA LEU A 40 -10.78 7.36 8.52
C LEU A 40 -9.92 7.77 7.33
N LEU A 41 -9.23 8.90 7.43
CA LEU A 41 -8.46 9.50 6.34
C LEU A 41 -7.01 9.70 6.79
N LEU A 42 -6.08 9.38 5.89
CA LEU A 42 -4.66 9.73 6.01
C LEU A 42 -4.45 11.09 5.35
N GLY A 43 -4.11 12.11 6.14
CA GLY A 43 -3.90 13.49 5.69
C GLY A 43 -4.89 14.50 6.26
N ASP A 44 -4.93 15.70 5.67
CA ASP A 44 -5.67 16.88 6.16
C ASP A 44 -7.19 16.81 6.00
N GLY A 45 -7.72 15.71 5.45
CA GLY A 45 -9.14 15.50 5.21
C GLY A 45 -9.69 16.13 3.93
N VAL A 46 -8.86 16.82 3.13
CA VAL A 46 -9.24 17.41 1.83
C VAL A 46 -8.65 16.61 0.68
N THR A 47 -7.37 16.23 0.79
CA THR A 47 -6.64 15.44 -0.23
C THR A 47 -6.27 14.04 0.28
N GLY A 48 -6.75 13.68 1.47
CA GLY A 48 -6.34 12.47 2.17
C GLY A 48 -6.93 11.17 1.60
N MET A 49 -6.13 10.11 1.63
CA MET A 49 -6.56 8.77 1.22
C MET A 49 -7.40 8.11 2.33
N GLN A 50 -8.45 7.39 1.95
CA GLN A 50 -9.26 6.66 2.93
C GLN A 50 -8.52 5.43 3.44
N VAL A 51 -8.36 5.31 4.75
CA VAL A 51 -7.82 4.13 5.42
C VAL A 51 -8.93 3.10 5.59
N THR A 52 -8.70 1.86 5.16
CA THR A 52 -9.65 0.74 5.34
C THR A 52 -9.21 -0.22 6.41
N ASP A 53 -7.90 -0.39 6.60
CA ASP A 53 -7.36 -1.36 7.57
C ASP A 53 -6.04 -0.88 8.15
N ILE A 54 -5.80 -1.18 9.43
CA ILE A 54 -4.52 -0.93 10.11
C ILE A 54 -4.02 -2.25 10.70
N PHE A 55 -2.87 -2.73 10.23
CA PHE A 55 -2.25 -3.98 10.65
C PHE A 55 -1.04 -3.69 11.55
N LEU A 56 -1.32 -3.47 12.84
CA LEU A 56 -0.30 -3.11 13.83
C LEU A 56 0.89 -4.08 13.86
N GLN A 57 0.62 -5.39 13.77
CA GLN A 57 1.65 -6.43 13.86
C GLN A 57 2.59 -6.49 12.65
N ASN A 58 2.16 -5.97 11.50
CA ASN A 58 2.92 -5.96 10.25
C ASN A 58 3.50 -4.58 9.94
N ALA A 59 3.25 -3.59 10.80
CA ALA A 59 3.60 -2.20 10.55
C ALA A 59 3.07 -1.65 9.22
N SER A 60 1.88 -2.10 8.81
CA SER A 60 1.28 -1.77 7.52
C SER A 60 -0.17 -1.29 7.63
N LEU A 61 -0.62 -0.41 6.73
CA LEU A 61 -2.02 0.01 6.62
C LEU A 61 -2.50 -0.09 5.17
N ARG A 62 -3.79 -0.36 4.98
CA ARG A 62 -4.43 -0.36 3.67
C ARG A 62 -5.20 0.93 3.47
N VAL A 63 -4.99 1.55 2.31
CA VAL A 63 -5.70 2.75 1.87
C VAL A 63 -6.37 2.54 0.53
N ILE A 64 -7.37 3.35 0.24
CA ILE A 64 -8.01 3.44 -1.07
C ILE A 64 -7.35 4.57 -1.86
N SER A 65 -6.92 4.23 -3.07
CA SER A 65 -6.41 5.15 -4.08
C SER A 65 -7.28 5.13 -5.33
N HIS A 66 -6.90 5.95 -6.31
CA HIS A 66 -7.64 6.15 -7.55
C HIS A 66 -6.75 5.83 -8.75
N ALA A 67 -7.34 5.27 -9.80
CA ALA A 67 -6.65 5.09 -11.07
C ALA A 67 -6.56 6.40 -11.86
N ILE A 68 -5.46 6.57 -12.58
CA ILE A 68 -5.34 7.56 -13.64
C ILE A 68 -6.01 6.96 -14.87
N ILE A 69 -7.10 7.58 -15.32
CA ILE A 69 -7.91 7.12 -16.45
C ILE A 69 -7.87 8.20 -17.52
N SER A 70 -7.68 7.81 -18.77
CA SER A 70 -7.77 8.73 -19.90
C SER A 70 -9.21 9.13 -20.19
N GLU A 71 -9.40 10.38 -20.62
CA GLU A 71 -10.69 10.77 -21.18
C GLU A 71 -10.86 10.12 -22.57
N PRO A 72 -12.11 9.84 -22.99
CA PRO A 72 -12.37 9.37 -24.35
C PRO A 72 -11.82 10.36 -25.38
N ASP A 73 -11.22 9.85 -26.45
CA ASP A 73 -10.68 10.63 -27.58
C ASP A 73 -9.57 11.65 -27.21
N MET A 74 -8.96 11.52 -26.02
CA MET A 74 -7.84 12.35 -25.61
C MET A 74 -6.62 12.09 -26.51
N GLN A 75 -6.22 13.10 -27.28
CA GLN A 75 -4.92 13.10 -27.97
C GLN A 75 -3.86 13.67 -27.03
N PHE A 76 -2.82 12.88 -26.76
CA PHE A 76 -1.68 13.30 -25.96
C PHE A 76 -0.42 12.62 -26.48
N LEU A 77 0.72 13.29 -26.34
CA LEU A 77 2.02 12.67 -26.61
C LEU A 77 2.58 12.06 -25.32
N SER A 78 2.52 12.85 -24.24
CA SER A 78 2.96 12.43 -22.91
C SER A 78 2.21 13.23 -21.87
N ILE A 79 1.75 12.57 -20.81
CA ILE A 79 1.17 13.20 -19.63
C ILE A 79 1.99 12.83 -18.39
N ASN A 80 2.11 13.79 -17.47
CA ASN A 80 2.65 13.57 -16.15
C ASN A 80 1.54 13.74 -15.12
N LYS A 81 1.38 12.73 -14.27
CA LYS A 81 0.46 12.75 -13.13
C LYS A 81 1.22 12.33 -11.89
N THR A 82 0.97 13.02 -10.78
CA THR A 82 1.56 12.65 -9.50
C THR A 82 0.64 11.69 -8.77
N TRP A 83 1.19 10.57 -8.32
CA TRP A 83 0.56 9.69 -7.35
C TRP A 83 1.35 9.83 -6.05
N GLY A 84 0.67 10.07 -4.94
CA GLY A 84 1.35 10.13 -3.65
C GLY A 84 0.44 10.59 -2.54
N LEU A 85 1.00 10.60 -1.34
CA LEU A 85 0.31 11.03 -0.12
C LEU A 85 0.15 12.57 -0.02
N GLY A 86 0.34 13.30 -1.13
CA GLY A 86 0.37 14.77 -1.20
C GLY A 86 1.61 15.39 -0.55
N ASP A 87 1.66 16.73 -0.50
CA ASP A 87 2.70 17.52 0.19
C ASP A 87 2.67 17.37 1.73
N VAL A 88 1.80 16.49 2.23
CA VAL A 88 1.53 16.22 3.64
C VAL A 88 2.64 15.37 4.28
N VAL A 89 3.50 14.72 3.48
CA VAL A 89 4.48 13.74 3.97
C VAL A 89 5.84 13.92 3.28
N GLY A 90 6.41 15.12 3.37
CA GLY A 90 7.85 15.29 3.26
C GLY A 90 8.53 14.57 4.44
N ALA A 91 9.04 13.36 4.23
CA ALA A 91 9.77 12.54 5.21
C ALA A 91 8.99 12.10 6.48
N GLY A 92 7.66 11.97 6.40
CA GLY A 92 6.90 11.35 7.49
C GLY A 92 7.10 9.82 7.58
N PRO A 93 6.59 9.19 8.63
CA PRO A 93 6.91 7.80 8.96
C PRO A 93 6.28 6.77 8.02
N ILE A 94 5.39 7.19 7.10
CA ILE A 94 4.55 6.32 6.26
C ILE A 94 4.99 6.43 4.79
N SER A 95 5.14 5.29 4.13
CA SER A 95 5.55 5.20 2.72
C SER A 95 4.80 4.09 2.00
N LEU A 96 4.76 4.16 0.66
CA LEU A 96 4.25 3.05 -0.15
C LEU A 96 5.07 1.78 0.11
N SER A 97 4.39 0.66 0.33
CA SER A 97 5.04 -0.64 0.51
C SER A 97 5.40 -1.25 -0.85
N TYR A 98 6.68 -1.33 -1.18
CA TYR A 98 7.08 -1.76 -2.53
C TYR A 98 6.82 -3.25 -2.79
N ASN A 99 6.90 -4.09 -1.74
CA ASN A 99 6.75 -5.54 -1.81
C ASN A 99 5.29 -6.02 -1.74
N HIS A 100 4.36 -5.18 -1.30
CA HIS A 100 2.93 -5.51 -1.22
C HIS A 100 2.10 -4.94 -2.37
N ASN A 101 2.69 -4.08 -3.20
CA ASN A 101 1.99 -3.46 -4.32
C ASN A 101 2.66 -3.79 -5.67
N LYS A 102 1.94 -3.51 -6.75
CA LYS A 102 2.42 -3.52 -8.13
C LYS A 102 2.02 -2.23 -8.82
N PHE A 103 2.86 -1.80 -9.76
CA PHE A 103 2.49 -0.77 -10.72
C PHE A 103 1.82 -1.44 -11.92
N ILE A 104 0.63 -0.97 -12.29
CA ILE A 104 -0.25 -1.66 -13.24
C ILE A 104 -0.71 -0.67 -14.29
N ALA A 105 -0.61 -1.08 -15.55
CA ALA A 105 -1.10 -0.32 -16.69
C ALA A 105 -1.97 -1.21 -17.58
N LEU A 106 -3.13 -0.71 -17.98
CA LEU A 106 -4.09 -1.35 -18.86
C LEU A 106 -4.39 -0.40 -20.02
N GLY A 107 -4.54 -0.94 -21.23
CA GLY A 107 -4.77 -0.13 -22.42
C GLY A 107 -4.02 -0.69 -23.62
N CYS A 108 -3.73 0.17 -24.59
CA CYS A 108 -3.02 -0.22 -25.80
C CYS A 108 -2.06 0.88 -26.25
N GLY A 109 -0.92 0.50 -26.83
CA GLY A 109 -0.02 1.44 -27.50
C GLY A 109 0.58 2.49 -26.57
N LEU A 110 0.89 2.14 -25.32
CA LEU A 110 1.39 3.12 -24.34
C LEU A 110 2.52 2.59 -23.47
N GLN A 111 3.32 3.53 -22.99
CA GLN A 111 4.35 3.32 -21.99
C GLN A 111 3.99 4.12 -20.73
N ALA A 112 3.86 3.43 -19.61
CA ALA A 112 3.69 4.02 -18.29
C ALA A 112 5.01 3.89 -17.54
N LYS A 113 5.62 5.00 -17.14
CA LYS A 113 6.89 5.06 -16.41
C LYS A 113 6.68 5.73 -15.06
N LEU A 114 7.10 5.06 -14.00
CA LEU A 114 7.08 5.55 -12.63
C LEU A 114 8.47 6.08 -12.25
N THR A 115 8.53 7.32 -11.81
CA THR A 115 9.77 7.97 -11.32
C THR A 115 9.56 8.52 -9.92
N GLY A 116 10.67 8.82 -9.24
CA GLY A 116 10.62 9.66 -8.04
C GLY A 116 10.22 11.10 -8.36
N ILE A 117 10.38 11.97 -7.37
CA ILE A 117 10.24 13.43 -7.55
C ILE A 117 11.27 13.93 -8.57
N ASP A 118 12.51 13.43 -8.50
CA ASP A 118 13.49 13.55 -9.57
C ASP A 118 13.16 12.54 -10.68
N GLU A 119 12.93 13.05 -11.89
CA GLU A 119 12.61 12.25 -13.08
C GLU A 119 13.73 11.28 -13.48
N ASN A 120 14.97 11.56 -13.08
CA ASN A 120 16.10 10.67 -13.32
C ASN A 120 16.09 9.45 -12.39
N ASN A 121 15.33 9.50 -11.30
CA ASN A 121 15.15 8.38 -10.40
C ASN A 121 14.07 7.43 -10.94
N PHE A 122 14.48 6.54 -11.84
CA PHE A 122 13.64 5.48 -12.39
C PHE A 122 13.24 4.47 -11.31
N ILE A 123 11.96 4.07 -11.31
CA ILE A 123 11.42 3.14 -10.32
C ILE A 123 10.81 1.90 -10.97
N ALA A 124 9.90 2.11 -11.92
CA ALA A 124 9.19 1.04 -12.61
C ALA A 124 8.75 1.50 -14.00
N GLU A 125 8.54 0.56 -14.91
CA GLU A 125 8.03 0.84 -16.25
C GLU A 125 7.16 -0.30 -16.74
N CYS A 126 6.09 0.08 -17.44
CA CYS A 126 5.18 -0.83 -18.11
C CYS A 126 4.90 -0.34 -19.52
N SER A 127 5.31 -1.13 -20.51
CA SER A 127 4.95 -0.91 -21.91
C SER A 127 3.92 -1.93 -22.32
N LEU A 128 2.89 -1.49 -23.04
CA LEU A 128 1.82 -2.34 -23.53
C LEU A 128 1.55 -2.05 -25.00
N THR A 129 1.49 -3.12 -25.77
CA THR A 129 1.08 -3.14 -27.17
C THR A 129 -0.18 -3.98 -27.29
N CYS A 130 -0.85 -3.96 -28.45
CA CYS A 130 -1.90 -4.94 -28.74
C CYS A 130 -1.63 -5.56 -30.10
N TRP A 131 -1.56 -6.89 -30.13
CA TRP A 131 -1.51 -7.62 -31.37
C TRP A 131 -2.87 -8.27 -31.62
N GLY A 132 -3.54 -7.90 -32.72
CA GLY A 132 -4.60 -8.72 -33.32
C GLY A 132 -6.03 -8.45 -32.88
N GLY A 133 -6.39 -7.22 -32.50
CA GLY A 133 -7.80 -6.85 -32.23
C GLY A 133 -8.30 -7.22 -30.83
N ASP A 134 -7.60 -8.11 -30.12
CA ASP A 134 -8.07 -8.71 -28.87
C ASP A 134 -7.11 -8.40 -27.69
N PRO A 135 -7.17 -7.22 -27.05
CA PRO A 135 -6.54 -7.03 -25.74
C PRO A 135 -7.13 -7.96 -24.66
N GLY A 136 -8.21 -8.68 -24.97
CA GLY A 136 -8.85 -9.67 -24.13
C GLY A 136 -8.21 -11.05 -24.11
N ASN A 137 -7.17 -11.35 -24.91
CA ASN A 137 -6.57 -12.70 -24.94
C ASN A 137 -5.61 -13.02 -23.77
N TRP A 138 -5.62 -12.18 -22.73
CA TRP A 138 -5.21 -12.43 -21.34
C TRP A 138 -6.03 -13.56 -20.65
N LEU A 139 -6.51 -14.53 -21.45
CA LEU A 139 -7.63 -15.46 -21.19
C LEU A 139 -7.19 -16.79 -20.58
N PRO A 140 -6.97 -16.80 -19.25
CA PRO A 140 -7.37 -17.93 -18.43
C PRO A 140 -8.19 -17.51 -17.21
N ALA A 141 -8.11 -16.26 -16.73
CA ALA A 141 -8.64 -15.90 -15.40
C ALA A 141 -10.17 -16.01 -15.27
N CYS A 142 -10.93 -15.93 -16.36
CA CYS A 142 -12.39 -16.10 -16.31
C CYS A 142 -12.85 -17.55 -16.62
N ARG A 143 -11.92 -18.49 -16.86
CA ARG A 143 -12.20 -19.94 -16.99
C ARG A 143 -11.46 -20.72 -15.90
N PRO A 144 -12.16 -21.27 -14.89
CA PRO A 144 -11.52 -22.16 -13.92
C PRO A 144 -10.92 -23.44 -14.55
N ASP A 145 -11.35 -23.78 -15.76
CA ASP A 145 -11.00 -25.04 -16.45
C ASP A 145 -9.76 -24.93 -17.36
N LEU A 146 -9.28 -23.70 -17.63
CA LEU A 146 -8.11 -23.44 -18.46
C LEU A 146 -7.00 -22.91 -17.56
N ALA A 147 -6.19 -23.82 -17.03
CA ALA A 147 -4.94 -23.53 -16.33
C ALA A 147 -3.86 -23.02 -17.31
N ALA A 148 -4.13 -21.97 -18.08
CA ALA A 148 -3.07 -21.21 -18.71
C ALA A 148 -2.59 -20.16 -17.71
N THR A 149 -1.28 -20.04 -17.54
CA THR A 149 -0.63 -18.99 -16.76
C THR A 149 -0.54 -17.74 -17.63
N ALA A 150 -1.64 -17.02 -17.80
CA ALA A 150 -1.47 -15.65 -18.29
C ALA A 150 -0.90 -14.83 -17.13
N GLU A 151 0.34 -14.36 -17.29
CA GLU A 151 1.05 -13.30 -16.53
C GLU A 151 1.02 -11.88 -17.13
N CYS A 152 0.38 -10.88 -16.51
CA CYS A 152 0.08 -9.55 -17.10
C CYS A 152 1.34 -8.80 -17.58
N SER A 153 1.72 -9.00 -18.86
CA SER A 153 3.07 -8.69 -19.36
C SER A 153 3.09 -8.13 -20.79
N GLY A 154 2.52 -6.94 -20.99
CA GLY A 154 2.74 -6.09 -22.16
C GLY A 154 1.81 -6.28 -23.37
N ASN A 155 0.82 -7.17 -23.30
CA ASN A 155 -0.24 -7.26 -24.31
C ASN A 155 -1.57 -6.80 -23.71
N GLY A 156 -2.01 -5.56 -23.91
CA GLY A 156 -3.24 -5.02 -23.30
C GLY A 156 -3.18 -4.74 -21.78
N CYS A 157 -2.26 -5.39 -21.07
CA CYS A 157 -2.06 -5.35 -19.63
C CYS A 157 -0.58 -5.44 -19.33
N CYS A 158 -0.08 -4.65 -18.38
CA CYS A 158 1.27 -4.80 -17.86
C CYS A 158 1.29 -4.60 -16.32
N GLN A 159 2.03 -5.46 -15.62
CA GLN A 159 2.38 -5.29 -14.21
C GLN A 159 3.90 -5.19 -14.05
N ALA A 160 4.36 -4.21 -13.27
CA ALA A 160 5.76 -4.03 -12.92
C ALA A 160 5.96 -4.04 -11.40
N PRO A 161 7.07 -4.63 -10.89
CA PRO A 161 7.47 -4.46 -9.50
C PRO A 161 7.83 -3.00 -9.22
N ILE A 162 7.51 -2.54 -8.01
CA ILE A 162 7.97 -1.25 -7.49
C ILE A 162 9.21 -1.56 -6.67
N ASN A 163 10.34 -0.90 -6.93
CA ASN A 163 11.62 -1.24 -6.28
C ASN A 163 12.09 -0.18 -5.28
N GLN A 164 11.22 0.74 -4.88
CA GLN A 164 11.57 1.87 -4.02
C GLN A 164 10.43 2.23 -3.05
N TYR A 165 10.81 2.52 -1.80
CA TYR A 165 9.94 3.21 -0.85
C TYR A 165 9.98 4.71 -1.14
N THR A 166 8.84 5.31 -1.50
CA THR A 166 8.67 6.76 -1.48
C THR A 166 7.21 7.10 -1.19
N PRO A 167 6.92 8.21 -0.50
CA PRO A 167 5.54 8.66 -0.27
C PRO A 167 4.88 9.20 -1.55
N THR A 168 5.68 9.61 -2.53
CA THR A 168 5.22 10.29 -3.75
C THR A 168 6.04 9.87 -4.96
N PHE A 169 5.34 9.68 -6.08
CA PHE A 169 5.85 9.25 -7.37
C PHE A 169 5.24 10.09 -8.49
N ASN A 170 5.97 10.25 -9.58
CA ASN A 170 5.43 10.76 -10.83
C ASN A 170 5.20 9.61 -11.79
N ALA A 171 4.00 9.56 -12.37
CA ALA A 171 3.61 8.62 -13.41
C ALA A 171 3.57 9.36 -14.75
N TRP A 172 4.49 8.99 -15.62
CA TRP A 172 4.58 9.44 -17.00
C TRP A 172 3.85 8.43 -17.87
N ILE A 173 2.87 8.89 -18.65
CA ILE A 173 2.18 8.05 -19.63
C ILE A 173 2.49 8.64 -21.00
N THR A 174 3.18 7.87 -21.83
CA THR A 174 3.59 8.23 -23.18
C THR A 174 2.83 7.38 -24.18
N ASP A 175 2.23 8.03 -25.17
CA ASP A 175 1.62 7.37 -26.31
C ASP A 175 2.73 6.88 -27.25
N LEU A 176 2.71 5.59 -27.57
CA LEU A 176 3.69 4.95 -28.46
C LEU A 176 3.17 4.84 -29.90
N ASP A 177 1.86 4.95 -30.13
CA ASP A 177 1.23 4.66 -31.43
C ASP A 177 0.66 5.95 -32.07
N HIS A 178 1.54 6.74 -32.68
CA HIS A 178 1.19 8.01 -33.33
C HIS A 178 0.35 7.87 -34.62
N GLU A 179 0.17 6.65 -35.16
CA GLU A 179 -0.56 6.40 -36.41
C GLU A 179 -1.62 5.29 -36.28
N ARG A 180 -2.85 5.72 -35.98
CA ARG A 180 -4.16 5.07 -36.27
C ARG A 180 -4.28 3.55 -36.10
N PHE A 181 -4.93 3.13 -35.03
CA PHE A 181 -6.26 2.48 -34.99
C PHE A 181 -6.37 1.87 -33.59
N HIS A 182 -7.22 2.42 -32.71
CA HIS A 182 -7.61 1.73 -31.48
C HIS A 182 -8.48 0.51 -31.82
N ALA A 183 -7.93 -0.49 -32.49
CA ALA A 183 -8.55 -1.80 -32.66
C ALA A 183 -8.35 -2.62 -31.38
N GLY A 184 -8.77 -2.07 -30.25
CA GLY A 184 -8.69 -2.71 -28.94
C GLY A 184 -9.93 -2.41 -28.12
N LEU A 185 -10.33 -3.37 -27.28
CA LEU A 185 -11.54 -3.33 -26.44
C LEU A 185 -11.52 -2.23 -25.37
N LEU A 186 -10.37 -1.62 -25.12
CA LEU A 186 -10.18 -0.49 -24.23
C LEU A 186 -10.04 0.79 -25.05
N THR A 187 -11.05 1.66 -25.00
CA THR A 187 -10.97 3.01 -25.57
C THR A 187 -10.13 3.95 -24.71
N ASN A 188 -9.91 3.58 -23.44
CA ASN A 188 -9.18 4.37 -22.46
C ASN A 188 -8.03 3.55 -21.87
N PHE A 189 -6.95 4.23 -21.51
CA PHE A 189 -5.93 3.62 -20.67
C PHE A 189 -6.21 3.85 -19.20
N MET A 190 -5.69 2.95 -18.37
CA MET A 190 -5.72 3.02 -16.93
C MET A 190 -4.34 2.74 -16.37
N VAL A 191 -3.87 3.60 -15.48
CA VAL A 191 -2.60 3.44 -14.78
C VAL A 191 -2.83 3.61 -13.28
N PHE A 192 -2.38 2.66 -12.48
CA PHE A 192 -2.58 2.67 -11.03
C PHE A 192 -1.55 1.81 -10.29
N ILE A 193 -1.44 2.07 -8.99
CA ILE A 193 -0.73 1.21 -8.05
C ILE A 193 -1.78 0.46 -7.25
N ALA A 194 -1.61 -0.86 -7.10
CA ALA A 194 -2.56 -1.70 -6.37
C ALA A 194 -1.84 -2.76 -5.54
N GLU A 195 -2.51 -3.20 -4.47
CA GLU A 195 -2.14 -4.37 -3.68
C GLU A 195 -2.00 -5.61 -4.57
N GLN A 196 -0.95 -6.40 -4.34
CA GLN A 196 -0.68 -7.61 -5.11
C GLN A 196 -1.87 -8.57 -5.14
N GLY A 197 -2.12 -9.15 -6.31
CA GLY A 197 -3.26 -10.04 -6.52
C GLY A 197 -4.61 -9.35 -6.68
N TRP A 198 -4.70 -8.01 -6.50
CA TRP A 198 -5.99 -7.31 -6.60
C TRP A 198 -6.56 -7.34 -8.01
N ILE A 199 -5.75 -7.02 -9.02
CA ILE A 199 -6.21 -6.92 -10.40
C ILE A 199 -6.70 -8.27 -10.92
N GLU A 200 -6.06 -9.37 -10.51
CA GLU A 200 -6.45 -10.74 -10.84
C GLU A 200 -7.83 -11.09 -10.27
N ARG A 201 -8.16 -10.59 -9.08
CA ARG A 201 -9.47 -10.81 -8.44
C ARG A 201 -10.59 -10.02 -9.11
N VAL A 202 -10.32 -8.79 -9.55
CA VAL A 202 -11.35 -7.91 -10.13
C VAL A 202 -11.40 -7.93 -11.65
N TRP A 203 -10.46 -8.60 -12.32
CA TRP A 203 -10.33 -8.63 -13.78
C TRP A 203 -11.65 -8.89 -14.50
N CYS A 204 -12.33 -10.00 -14.15
CA CYS A 204 -13.59 -10.39 -14.78
C CYS A 204 -14.74 -9.42 -14.46
N HIS A 205 -14.69 -8.74 -13.31
CA HIS A 205 -15.66 -7.69 -12.96
C HIS A 205 -15.44 -6.40 -13.76
N LEU A 206 -14.20 -6.08 -14.11
CA LEU A 206 -13.86 -4.90 -14.92
C LEU A 206 -14.19 -5.10 -16.40
N PHE A 207 -13.90 -6.28 -16.95
CA PHE A 207 -13.90 -6.50 -18.41
C PHE A 207 -14.95 -7.50 -18.92
N GLY A 208 -15.71 -8.16 -18.05
CA GLY A 208 -16.72 -9.13 -18.48
C GLY A 208 -16.12 -10.39 -19.13
N TRP A 209 -17.00 -11.32 -19.50
CA TRP A 209 -16.61 -12.71 -19.80
C TRP A 209 -16.23 -12.98 -21.27
N ASN A 210 -16.59 -12.10 -22.21
CA ASN A 210 -16.31 -12.26 -23.64
C ASN A 210 -16.33 -10.89 -24.35
N PRO A 211 -15.18 -10.20 -24.39
CA PRO A 211 -15.11 -8.86 -24.93
C PRO A 211 -14.88 -8.98 -26.44
N LYS A 212 -15.93 -9.24 -27.24
CA LYS A 212 -15.77 -9.36 -28.71
C LYS A 212 -16.53 -8.31 -29.50
N ASP A 213 -17.58 -7.72 -28.93
CA ASP A 213 -18.54 -6.95 -29.73
C ASP A 213 -18.79 -5.52 -29.22
N SER A 214 -18.10 -5.05 -28.17
CA SER A 214 -18.22 -3.67 -27.69
C SER A 214 -17.01 -3.18 -26.90
N PRO A 215 -16.65 -1.88 -26.99
CA PRO A 215 -15.68 -1.27 -26.10
C PRO A 215 -16.17 -1.38 -24.65
N ILE A 216 -15.28 -1.75 -23.73
CA ILE A 216 -15.62 -1.93 -22.33
C ILE A 216 -15.25 -0.70 -21.55
N ILE A 217 -16.27 -0.07 -20.96
CA ILE A 217 -16.09 0.97 -19.96
C ILE A 217 -16.15 0.27 -18.60
N PRO A 218 -15.00 0.11 -17.91
CA PRO A 218 -14.99 -0.48 -16.57
C PRO A 218 -15.85 0.35 -15.61
N PRO A 219 -16.52 -0.27 -14.61
CA PRO A 219 -17.33 0.46 -13.64
C PRO A 219 -16.50 1.55 -12.93
N PRO A 220 -16.91 2.84 -12.98
CA PRO A 220 -16.15 3.94 -12.37
C PRO A 220 -15.88 3.74 -10.87
N GLU A 221 -16.79 3.06 -10.20
CA GLU A 221 -16.75 2.77 -8.77
C GLU A 221 -15.57 1.87 -8.38
N LEU A 222 -15.20 0.89 -9.22
CA LEU A 222 -14.10 -0.03 -8.92
C LEU A 222 -12.73 0.65 -9.08
N LEU A 223 -12.61 1.53 -10.08
CA LEU A 223 -11.37 2.28 -10.35
C LEU A 223 -11.17 3.48 -9.41
N SER A 224 -12.24 3.86 -8.70
CA SER A 224 -12.19 4.83 -7.61
C SER A 224 -11.81 4.18 -6.27
N ASN A 225 -11.76 2.84 -6.20
CA ASN A 225 -11.56 2.04 -4.98
C ASN A 225 -10.38 1.06 -5.11
N VAL A 226 -9.21 1.54 -5.55
CA VAL A 226 -8.02 0.70 -5.72
C VAL A 226 -7.29 0.55 -4.38
N PRO A 227 -7.18 -0.66 -3.79
CA PRO A 227 -6.49 -0.84 -2.53
C PRO A 227 -4.98 -0.75 -2.71
N VAL A 228 -4.33 -0.03 -1.80
CA VAL A 228 -2.88 0.15 -1.74
C VAL A 228 -2.39 -0.13 -0.33
N MET A 229 -1.29 -0.86 -0.22
CA MET A 229 -0.63 -1.14 1.05
C MET A 229 0.47 -0.10 1.33
N LEU A 230 0.44 0.51 2.50
CA LEU A 230 1.48 1.40 3.02
C LEU A 230 2.15 0.74 4.22
N GLU A 231 3.38 1.14 4.51
CA GLU A 231 4.13 0.70 5.69
C GLU A 231 4.68 1.89 6.46
N TRP A 232 4.78 1.76 7.78
CA TRP A 232 5.36 2.81 8.63
C TRP A 232 6.59 2.36 9.41
N ALA A 233 7.46 3.31 9.73
CA ALA A 233 8.63 3.10 10.57
C ALA A 233 8.91 4.35 11.38
N MET A 234 9.47 4.11 12.55
CA MET A 234 9.92 5.14 13.46
C MET A 234 11.31 5.61 13.04
N ASN A 235 11.60 6.89 13.29
CA ASN A 235 12.93 7.44 13.07
C ASN A 235 13.94 6.73 13.98
N SER A 236 15.00 6.20 13.40
CA SER A 236 16.11 5.60 14.14
C SER A 236 16.98 6.66 14.82
N THR A 237 17.71 6.24 15.85
CA THR A 237 18.80 7.03 16.45
C THR A 237 20.10 6.81 15.68
N LEU A 238 20.94 7.85 15.57
CA LEU A 238 22.29 7.74 15.01
C LEU A 238 23.20 7.00 16.01
N LEU A 239 23.89 5.96 15.55
CA LEU A 239 25.00 5.38 16.30
C LEU A 239 26.23 6.30 16.19
N LEU A 240 26.54 7.04 17.27
CA LEU A 240 27.82 7.75 17.39
C LEU A 240 28.89 6.75 17.84
N TYR A 241 29.60 6.14 16.90
CA TYR A 241 30.74 5.27 17.24
C TYR A 241 31.91 6.12 17.77
N PRO A 242 32.60 5.72 18.86
CA PRO A 242 33.81 6.41 19.31
C PRO A 242 34.89 6.28 18.24
N MET A 243 35.19 7.43 17.61
CA MET A 243 36.22 7.73 16.63
C MET A 243 37.46 6.82 16.69
N TRP A 244 37.42 5.62 16.07
CA TRP A 244 38.57 4.81 15.63
C TRP A 244 38.23 3.49 14.90
N THR A 245 37.05 3.37 14.30
CA THR A 245 36.84 2.38 13.22
C THR A 245 36.10 3.03 12.08
N TRP A 246 36.46 2.68 10.85
CA TRP A 246 35.81 3.12 9.62
C TRP A 246 34.45 2.43 9.46
N ALA A 247 33.56 2.63 10.42
CA ALA A 247 32.15 2.32 10.27
C ALA A 247 31.52 3.48 9.49
N PRO A 248 30.80 3.24 8.39
CA PRO A 248 30.09 4.31 7.70
C PRO A 248 29.08 4.94 8.66
N ASP A 249 28.98 6.27 8.65
CA ASP A 249 28.12 7.10 9.52
C ASP A 249 26.59 6.88 9.31
N THR A 250 26.18 5.69 8.88
CA THR A 250 24.87 5.34 8.34
C THR A 250 24.20 4.15 9.04
N GLU A 251 24.75 3.64 10.15
CA GLU A 251 24.12 2.54 10.89
C GLU A 251 23.00 3.07 11.80
N TRP A 252 21.85 3.30 11.18
CA TRP A 252 20.60 3.61 11.86
C TRP A 252 20.00 2.33 12.44
N THR A 253 19.86 2.27 13.76
CA THR A 253 19.40 1.07 14.45
C THR A 253 18.33 1.40 15.50
N CYS A 254 17.73 0.33 16.02
CA CYS A 254 16.89 0.34 17.21
C CYS A 254 17.60 1.08 18.33
N PRO A 255 16.94 2.05 19.00
CA PRO A 255 17.57 2.79 20.08
C PRO A 255 18.01 1.86 21.22
N GLU A 256 19.30 1.91 21.57
CA GLU A 256 19.86 1.07 22.66
C GLU A 256 19.42 1.57 24.04
N ASN A 257 19.18 2.88 24.18
CA ASN A 257 18.67 3.49 25.41
C ASN A 257 17.16 3.69 25.25
N GLY A 258 16.35 2.85 25.91
CA GLY A 258 14.88 2.87 25.84
C GLY A 258 14.19 4.20 26.22
N VAL A 259 14.96 5.24 26.57
CA VAL A 259 14.51 6.62 26.79
C VAL A 259 14.08 7.32 25.48
N GLU A 260 14.62 6.91 24.33
CA GLU A 260 14.34 7.52 23.01
C GLU A 260 13.58 6.59 22.06
N SER A 261 13.15 5.42 22.52
CA SER A 261 12.42 4.44 21.69
C SER A 261 10.91 4.67 21.71
N ALA A 262 10.29 4.55 20.54
CA ALA A 262 8.84 4.47 20.41
C ALA A 262 8.27 3.14 20.93
N CYS A 263 9.12 2.12 21.13
CA CYS A 263 8.74 0.82 21.66
C CYS A 263 8.71 0.88 23.20
N THR A 264 7.56 1.23 23.78
CA THR A 264 7.46 1.52 25.22
C THR A 264 6.99 0.33 26.07
N SER A 265 6.53 -0.76 25.45
CA SER A 265 6.02 -1.92 26.20
C SER A 265 7.16 -2.79 26.77
N ASN A 266 7.02 -3.33 27.98
CA ASN A 266 8.05 -4.17 28.61
C ASN A 266 8.36 -5.48 27.85
N HIS A 267 7.41 -5.98 27.05
CA HIS A 267 7.55 -7.19 26.24
C HIS A 267 7.54 -6.90 24.74
N ASN A 268 8.25 -5.83 24.34
CA ASN A 268 8.43 -5.48 22.95
C ASN A 268 9.70 -6.09 22.36
N SER A 269 9.74 -6.15 21.03
CA SER A 269 10.92 -6.37 20.21
C SER A 269 11.01 -5.21 19.22
N CYS A 270 12.16 -4.56 19.18
CA CYS A 270 12.47 -3.57 18.15
C CYS A 270 13.11 -4.26 16.94
N ILE A 271 12.68 -3.90 15.74
CA ILE A 271 13.16 -4.49 14.48
C ILE A 271 13.62 -3.38 13.55
N ASN A 272 14.91 -3.43 13.19
CA ASN A 272 15.50 -2.52 12.22
C ASN A 272 14.87 -2.70 10.84
N MET A 273 14.56 -1.57 10.20
CA MET A 273 14.20 -1.50 8.79
C MET A 273 15.31 -0.74 8.07
N ASN A 274 16.21 -1.49 7.42
CA ASN A 274 17.29 -0.92 6.63
C ASN A 274 17.10 -1.28 5.16
N SER A 275 16.71 -0.30 4.36
CA SER A 275 16.62 -0.42 2.91
C SER A 275 17.19 0.84 2.25
N LEU A 276 17.59 0.72 0.98
CA LEU A 276 18.21 1.81 0.19
C LEU A 276 17.43 3.13 0.20
N TYR A 277 16.13 3.09 0.49
CA TYR A 277 15.23 4.24 0.41
C TYR A 277 14.39 4.46 1.66
N ARG A 278 14.59 3.64 2.70
CA ARG A 278 13.85 3.76 3.95
C ARG A 278 14.64 3.16 5.08
N VAL A 279 14.88 4.00 6.08
CA VAL A 279 15.68 3.69 7.24
C VAL A 279 14.91 4.05 8.49
N GLY A 280 14.83 3.13 9.43
CA GLY A 280 14.02 3.29 10.63
C GLY A 280 13.95 1.99 11.43
N TYR A 281 12.97 1.92 12.33
CA TYR A 281 12.63 0.67 13.01
C TYR A 281 11.13 0.54 13.25
N VAL A 282 10.68 -0.66 13.56
CA VAL A 282 9.31 -0.95 13.99
C VAL A 282 9.29 -1.70 15.30
N CYS A 283 8.20 -1.57 16.03
CA CYS A 283 7.99 -2.26 17.29
C CYS A 283 7.03 -3.42 17.07
N ARG A 284 7.34 -4.59 17.61
CA ARG A 284 6.45 -5.76 17.65
C ARG A 284 6.38 -6.29 19.07
N CYS A 285 5.31 -7.00 19.42
CA CYS A 285 5.34 -7.76 20.67
C CYS A 285 6.32 -8.93 20.54
N ALA A 286 7.04 -9.21 21.62
CA ALA A 286 7.92 -10.37 21.70
C ALA A 286 7.13 -11.68 21.53
N ILE A 287 7.82 -12.75 21.15
CA ILE A 287 7.21 -14.07 20.98
C ILE A 287 6.51 -14.48 22.29
N GLY A 288 5.25 -14.89 22.20
CA GLY A 288 4.42 -15.26 23.36
C GLY A 288 3.58 -14.12 23.93
N TYR A 289 3.67 -12.91 23.35
CA TYR A 289 2.89 -11.74 23.72
C TYR A 289 2.12 -11.21 22.50
N ASP A 290 0.94 -10.65 22.75
CA ASP A 290 0.13 -9.96 21.75
C ASP A 290 -0.31 -8.59 22.28
N GLY A 291 -0.64 -7.68 21.38
CA GLY A 291 -1.14 -6.36 21.73
C GLY A 291 -0.44 -5.22 21.03
N ASN A 292 -0.13 -4.16 21.77
CA ASN A 292 0.39 -2.91 21.21
C ASN A 292 1.78 -2.59 21.80
N PRO A 293 2.86 -2.79 21.03
CA PRO A 293 4.22 -2.58 21.52
C PRO A 293 4.60 -1.10 21.71
N TYR A 294 3.78 -0.18 21.20
CA TYR A 294 3.97 1.27 21.33
C TYR A 294 3.35 1.85 22.60
N LEU A 295 2.64 1.04 23.39
CA LEU A 295 2.03 1.43 24.66
C LEU A 295 2.75 0.77 25.83
N VAL A 296 2.88 1.51 26.94
CA VAL A 296 3.34 0.96 28.23
C VAL A 296 2.41 -0.20 28.62
N ASP A 297 2.99 -1.35 28.92
CA ASP A 297 2.28 -2.62 29.20
C ASP A 297 1.27 -3.07 28.12
N GLY A 298 1.44 -2.57 26.89
CA GLY A 298 0.54 -2.88 25.78
C GLY A 298 0.74 -4.28 25.18
N CYS A 299 1.90 -4.91 25.33
CA CYS A 299 2.12 -6.32 24.98
C CYS A 299 1.80 -7.20 26.19
N GLN A 300 0.71 -7.95 26.08
CA GLN A 300 0.18 -8.81 27.13
C GLN A 300 0.38 -10.28 26.75
N GLY A 301 0.78 -11.09 27.72
CA GLY A 301 0.97 -12.52 27.50
C GLY A 301 -0.37 -13.23 27.29
N PHE A 302 -0.33 -14.38 26.62
CA PHE A 302 -1.51 -15.24 26.53
C PHE A 302 -1.86 -15.79 27.92
N THR A 303 -2.99 -15.38 28.49
CA THR A 303 -3.57 -16.11 29.62
C THR A 303 -4.19 -17.39 29.08
N LEU A 304 -3.43 -18.49 29.13
CA LEU A 304 -4.00 -19.84 29.01
C LEU A 304 -4.96 -20.06 30.19
N SER A 305 -6.22 -19.68 29.99
CA SER A 305 -7.30 -20.05 30.89
C SER A 305 -7.57 -21.53 30.68
N ILE A 306 -6.92 -22.38 31.49
CA ILE A 306 -7.21 -23.81 31.57
C ILE A 306 -8.62 -23.93 32.13
N PHE A 307 -9.61 -24.08 31.25
CA PHE A 307 -10.96 -24.48 31.66
C PHE A 307 -10.94 -25.96 32.07
N CYS A 308 -10.75 -26.21 33.37
CA CYS A 308 -11.07 -27.50 33.95
C CYS A 308 -12.58 -27.73 33.85
N ARG A 309 -13.06 -28.47 32.84
CA ARG A 309 -14.42 -29.00 32.86
C ARG A 309 -14.50 -30.10 33.93
N PRO A 310 -15.42 -30.04 34.91
CA PRO A 310 -15.68 -31.15 35.79
C PRO A 310 -16.14 -32.36 34.98
N LYS A 311 -15.55 -33.54 35.21
CA LYS A 311 -16.08 -34.81 34.71
C LYS A 311 -17.52 -34.97 35.20
N ALA A 312 -18.49 -34.96 34.30
CA ALA A 312 -19.84 -35.40 34.60
C ALA A 312 -19.79 -36.90 34.90
N TRP A 313 -20.12 -37.27 36.13
CA TRP A 313 -20.30 -38.66 36.53
C TRP A 313 -21.61 -39.16 35.91
N MET A 314 -21.53 -40.11 34.99
CA MET A 314 -22.68 -40.91 34.57
C MET A 314 -23.05 -41.82 35.74
N HIS A 315 -24.19 -41.53 36.39
CA HIS A 315 -24.88 -42.51 37.21
C HIS A 315 -25.61 -43.50 36.28
N TYR A 316 -25.40 -44.78 36.59
CA TYR A 316 -26.00 -45.97 35.97
C TYR A 316 -27.52 -45.96 36.01
#